data_AF-A0A430AF18-F1
#
_entry.id   AF-A0A430AF18-F1
#
_cell.length_a   1.000
_cell.length_b   1.000
_cell.length_c   1.000
_cell.angle_alpha   90.00
_cell.angle_beta   90.00
_cell.angle_gamma   90.00
#
_symmetry.space_group_name_H-M   'P 1'
#
loop_
_entity.id
_entity.type
_entity.pdbx_description
1 polymer ?
#
loop_
_entity_poly.entity_id
_entity_poly.type
_entity_poly.pdbx_seq_one_letter_code
_entity_poly.pdbx_strand_id
1 'polypeptide(L)'
;MFGLLQPDKVKVGQRIKEIKESMNLSFTELGNRLGIKKPTISSYVQGYALAPESVINQLSSISGKPVGWFYFGDIEEYIADYLQLKGQNRIVQEHPEVVKAIKEEFYTGEFKNPAWENEVGYPCEEFMDDYFYELQQEVIKEELQKMVRDQIKNLPIADELSKQKKDEAVTVITSGILEYMDVAGEFNYEDKKTMKHLVKTEVASFDFFTDQVFEERYVIGKLINILSDDEETSELINQLSQELTAKTFTTRVEGEGLIKAIQTVRPALIKLYEKVSSDDLEDWFESR
;
A
#
# COMPACT_ATOMS: atom_id res chain seq x y z
N MET A 1 -25.97 -11.29 -7.56
CA MET A 1 -26.04 -10.04 -8.34
C MET A 1 -24.64 -9.45 -8.36
N PHE A 2 -24.09 -9.13 -9.54
CA PHE A 2 -22.76 -8.51 -9.63
C PHE A 2 -22.74 -7.15 -8.91
N GLY A 3 -21.62 -6.82 -8.27
CA GLY A 3 -21.42 -5.56 -7.53
C GLY A 3 -21.26 -4.36 -8.45
N LEU A 4 -20.45 -3.39 -8.05
CA LEU A 4 -20.06 -2.23 -8.83
C LEU A 4 -19.52 -2.59 -10.22
N LEU A 5 -18.63 -3.59 -10.34
CA LEU A 5 -18.12 -4.03 -11.64
C LEU A 5 -19.10 -5.00 -12.33
N GLN A 6 -19.64 -4.57 -13.47
CA GLN A 6 -20.58 -5.36 -14.27
C GLN A 6 -19.87 -6.07 -15.44
N PRO A 7 -20.30 -7.28 -15.84
CA PRO A 7 -19.70 -7.98 -16.97
C PRO A 7 -19.86 -7.21 -18.29
N ASP A 8 -18.75 -7.02 -19.00
CA ASP A 8 -18.75 -6.43 -20.33
C ASP A 8 -19.08 -7.49 -21.38
N LYS A 9 -20.21 -7.31 -22.09
CA LYS A 9 -20.69 -8.25 -23.11
C LYS A 9 -19.71 -8.48 -24.27
N VAL A 10 -18.89 -7.49 -24.62
CA VAL A 10 -17.88 -7.59 -25.68
C VAL A 10 -16.69 -8.41 -25.18
N LYS A 11 -16.18 -8.12 -23.97
CA LYS A 11 -15.10 -8.91 -23.35
C LYS A 11 -15.54 -10.37 -23.13
N VAL A 12 -16.76 -10.58 -22.62
CA VAL A 12 -17.35 -11.93 -22.46
C VAL A 12 -17.43 -12.66 -23.81
N GLY A 13 -17.93 -11.98 -24.86
CA GLY A 13 -18.00 -12.54 -26.21
C GLY A 13 -16.64 -12.96 -26.77
N GLN A 14 -15.63 -12.14 -26.53
CA GLN A 14 -14.24 -12.42 -26.92
C GLN A 14 -13.69 -13.65 -26.18
N ARG A 15 -13.94 -13.80 -24.88
CA ARG A 15 -13.53 -15.00 -24.12
C ARG A 15 -14.25 -16.27 -24.56
N ILE A 16 -15.53 -16.17 -24.95
CA ILE A 16 -16.26 -17.30 -25.56
C ILE A 16 -15.60 -17.71 -26.89
N LYS A 17 -15.17 -16.72 -27.69
CA LYS A 17 -14.46 -16.96 -28.95
C LYS A 17 -13.12 -17.66 -28.70
N GLU A 18 -12.36 -17.23 -27.70
CA GLU A 18 -11.09 -17.84 -27.30
C GLU A 18 -11.26 -19.32 -26.91
N ILE A 19 -12.29 -19.65 -26.13
CA ILE A 19 -12.60 -21.06 -25.81
C ILE A 19 -12.93 -21.85 -27.07
N LYS A 20 -13.80 -21.32 -27.92
CA LYS A 20 -14.16 -21.97 -29.18
C LYS A 20 -12.92 -22.26 -30.04
N GLU A 21 -12.00 -21.30 -30.13
CA GLU A 21 -10.76 -21.41 -30.91
C GLU A 21 -9.75 -22.38 -30.26
N SER A 22 -9.55 -22.31 -28.94
CA SER A 22 -8.65 -23.20 -28.20
C SER A 22 -9.08 -24.68 -28.29
N MET A 23 -10.39 -24.93 -28.39
CA MET A 23 -10.95 -26.27 -28.57
C MET A 23 -11.06 -26.70 -30.03
N ASN A 24 -10.63 -25.85 -30.98
CA ASN A 24 -10.74 -26.06 -32.42
C ASN A 24 -12.18 -26.38 -32.89
N LEU A 25 -13.18 -25.68 -32.34
CA LEU A 25 -14.60 -25.88 -32.66
C LEU A 25 -15.10 -24.83 -33.65
N SER A 26 -16.02 -25.25 -34.52
CA SER A 26 -16.90 -24.34 -35.26
C SER A 26 -18.01 -23.81 -34.35
N PHE A 27 -18.64 -22.69 -34.74
CA PHE A 27 -19.83 -22.18 -34.01
C PHE A 27 -21.00 -23.17 -34.01
N THR A 28 -21.10 -24.02 -35.03
CA THR A 28 -22.12 -25.06 -35.10
C THR A 28 -21.85 -26.16 -34.07
N GLU A 29 -20.61 -26.62 -33.95
CA GLU A 29 -20.24 -27.67 -32.98
C GLU A 29 -20.37 -27.17 -31.54
N LEU A 30 -19.91 -25.94 -31.26
CA LEU A 30 -20.13 -25.33 -29.96
C LEU A 30 -21.62 -25.16 -29.66
N GLY A 31 -22.42 -24.78 -30.66
CA GLY A 31 -23.89 -24.72 -30.57
C GLY A 31 -24.52 -26.03 -30.17
N ASN A 32 -24.12 -27.11 -30.84
CA ASN A 32 -24.63 -28.44 -30.55
C ASN A 32 -24.27 -28.90 -29.13
N ARG A 33 -23.05 -28.61 -28.64
CA ARG A 33 -22.62 -28.95 -27.27
C ARG A 33 -23.40 -28.19 -26.20
N LEU A 34 -23.75 -26.94 -26.48
CA LEU A 34 -24.47 -26.05 -25.56
C LEU A 34 -26.00 -26.12 -25.75
N GLY A 35 -26.50 -26.90 -26.71
CA GLY A 35 -27.92 -26.97 -27.04
C GLY A 35 -28.51 -25.67 -27.60
N ILE A 36 -27.69 -24.80 -28.19
CA ILE A 36 -28.09 -23.48 -28.70
C ILE A 36 -27.78 -23.31 -30.19
N LYS A 37 -28.60 -22.52 -30.88
CA LYS A 37 -28.45 -22.33 -32.33
C LYS A 37 -27.22 -21.46 -32.64
N LYS A 38 -26.54 -21.75 -33.76
CA LYS A 38 -25.37 -20.98 -34.25
C LYS A 38 -25.57 -19.45 -34.23
N PRO A 39 -26.71 -18.87 -34.68
CA PRO A 39 -26.90 -17.42 -34.63
C PRO A 39 -26.86 -16.84 -33.21
N THR A 40 -27.37 -17.59 -32.23
CA THR A 40 -27.35 -17.19 -30.81
C THR A 40 -25.92 -17.13 -30.28
N ILE A 41 -25.07 -18.12 -30.59
CA ILE A 41 -23.65 -18.07 -30.24
C ILE A 41 -22.94 -16.91 -30.93
N SER A 42 -23.22 -16.69 -32.23
CA SER A 42 -22.65 -15.56 -32.97
C SER A 42 -22.98 -14.24 -32.29
N SER A 43 -24.22 -14.09 -31.82
CA SER A 43 -24.67 -12.89 -31.09
C SER A 43 -23.89 -12.67 -29.79
N TYR A 44 -23.58 -13.73 -29.04
CA TYR A 44 -22.77 -13.61 -27.82
C TYR A 44 -21.32 -13.27 -28.14
N VAL A 45 -20.71 -13.98 -29.09
CA VAL A 45 -19.31 -13.79 -29.50
C VAL A 45 -19.05 -12.41 -30.08
N GLN A 46 -20.05 -11.83 -30.77
CA GLN A 46 -19.97 -10.47 -31.30
C GLN A 46 -20.27 -9.38 -30.24
N GLY A 47 -20.59 -9.77 -29.00
CA GLY A 47 -20.94 -8.83 -27.93
C GLY A 47 -22.28 -8.11 -28.15
N TYR A 48 -23.16 -8.64 -29.01
CA TYR A 48 -24.49 -8.06 -29.20
C TYR A 48 -25.40 -8.34 -27.99
N ALA A 49 -25.26 -9.51 -27.38
CA ALA A 49 -25.96 -9.91 -26.16
C ALA A 49 -24.99 -10.57 -25.17
N LEU A 50 -25.25 -10.40 -23.87
CA LEU A 50 -24.55 -11.14 -22.83
C LEU A 50 -25.06 -12.58 -22.80
N ALA A 51 -24.16 -13.55 -22.72
CA ALA A 51 -24.55 -14.95 -22.57
C ALA A 51 -25.20 -15.16 -21.19
N PRO A 52 -26.33 -15.89 -21.10
CA PRO A 52 -26.97 -16.16 -19.82
C PRO A 52 -26.09 -17.07 -18.97
N GLU A 53 -26.27 -17.00 -17.65
CA GLU A 53 -25.48 -17.76 -16.68
C GLU A 53 -25.45 -19.26 -16.96
N SER A 54 -26.58 -19.84 -17.37
CA SER A 54 -26.66 -21.26 -17.76
C SER A 54 -25.72 -21.64 -18.90
N VAL A 55 -25.51 -20.74 -19.87
CA VAL A 55 -24.56 -20.93 -20.98
C VAL A 55 -23.12 -20.79 -20.49
N ILE A 56 -22.84 -19.82 -19.61
CA ILE A 56 -21.51 -19.65 -19.02
C ILE A 56 -21.13 -20.85 -18.14
N ASN A 57 -22.05 -21.37 -17.33
CA ASN A 57 -21.82 -22.55 -16.49
C ASN A 57 -21.51 -23.80 -17.32
N GLN A 58 -22.19 -23.97 -18.47
CA GLN A 58 -21.87 -25.05 -19.41
C GLN A 58 -20.51 -24.86 -20.09
N LEU A 59 -20.21 -23.63 -20.53
CA LEU A 59 -18.90 -23.30 -21.12
C LEU A 59 -17.77 -23.55 -20.11
N SER A 60 -17.96 -23.16 -18.85
CA SER A 60 -17.06 -23.44 -17.75
C SER A 60 -16.83 -24.95 -17.59
N SER A 61 -17.91 -25.73 -17.55
CA SER A 61 -17.85 -27.20 -17.42
C SER A 61 -17.11 -27.87 -18.59
N ILE A 62 -17.27 -27.37 -19.82
CA ILE A 62 -16.67 -27.96 -21.03
C ILE A 62 -15.22 -27.53 -21.24
N SER A 63 -14.87 -26.30 -20.85
CA SER A 63 -13.53 -25.73 -21.08
C SER A 63 -12.58 -25.91 -19.90
N GLY A 64 -13.11 -26.15 -18.70
CA GLY A 64 -12.34 -26.14 -17.45
C GLY A 64 -11.97 -24.74 -16.95
N LYS A 65 -12.41 -23.66 -17.63
CA LYS A 65 -12.23 -22.29 -17.13
C LYS A 65 -13.29 -21.96 -16.07
N PRO A 66 -12.94 -21.23 -15.00
CA PRO A 66 -13.91 -20.85 -13.98
C PRO A 66 -14.93 -19.83 -14.53
N VAL A 67 -16.12 -19.78 -13.93
CA VAL A 67 -17.21 -18.87 -14.33
C VAL A 67 -16.76 -17.40 -14.29
N GLY A 68 -16.06 -16.99 -13.23
CA GLY A 68 -15.55 -15.62 -13.11
C GLY A 68 -14.62 -15.20 -14.24
N TRP A 69 -13.83 -16.13 -14.80
CA TRP A 69 -12.94 -15.84 -15.92
C TRP A 69 -13.71 -15.43 -17.19
N PHE A 70 -14.87 -16.03 -17.46
CA PHE A 70 -15.68 -15.61 -18.60
C PHE A 70 -16.21 -14.18 -18.44
N TYR A 71 -16.66 -13.83 -17.25
CA TYR A 71 -17.22 -12.51 -16.98
C TYR A 71 -16.17 -11.41 -16.91
N PHE A 72 -15.07 -11.68 -16.21
CA PHE A 72 -14.13 -10.63 -15.79
C PHE A 72 -12.69 -10.84 -16.25
N GLY A 73 -12.37 -11.98 -16.84
CA GLY A 73 -11.00 -12.30 -17.26
C GLY A 73 -10.19 -12.82 -16.09
N ASP A 74 -8.87 -12.69 -16.11
CA ASP A 74 -8.06 -13.14 -14.98
C ASP A 74 -8.29 -12.26 -13.73
N ILE A 75 -8.01 -12.78 -12.54
CA ILE A 75 -8.24 -12.05 -11.27
C ILE A 75 -7.51 -10.70 -11.26
N GLU A 76 -6.32 -10.60 -11.84
CA GLU A 76 -5.59 -9.33 -11.95
C GLU A 76 -6.34 -8.32 -12.83
N GLU A 77 -6.95 -8.77 -13.94
CA GLU A 77 -7.79 -7.91 -14.79
C GLU A 77 -9.01 -7.42 -13.99
N TYR A 78 -9.65 -8.32 -13.24
CA TYR A 78 -10.81 -7.99 -12.41
C TYR A 78 -10.50 -6.94 -11.34
N ILE A 79 -9.42 -7.14 -10.57
CA ILE A 79 -8.99 -6.21 -9.51
C ILE A 79 -8.61 -4.86 -10.14
N ALA A 80 -7.83 -4.87 -11.23
CA ALA A 80 -7.42 -3.65 -11.92
C ALA A 80 -8.61 -2.86 -12.48
N ASP A 81 -9.54 -3.53 -13.16
CA ASP A 81 -10.76 -2.91 -13.71
C ASP A 81 -11.63 -2.32 -12.57
N TYR A 82 -11.75 -3.04 -11.44
CA TYR A 82 -12.46 -2.57 -10.26
C TYR A 82 -11.85 -1.29 -9.68
N LEU A 83 -10.53 -1.29 -9.43
CA LEU A 83 -9.81 -0.13 -8.88
C LEU A 83 -9.87 1.07 -9.82
N GLN A 84 -9.70 0.87 -11.14
CA GLN A 84 -9.85 1.94 -12.12
C GLN A 84 -11.24 2.56 -12.11
N LEU A 85 -12.27 1.74 -11.94
CA LEU A 85 -13.65 2.20 -11.86
C LEU A 85 -13.95 2.97 -10.55
N LYS A 86 -13.23 2.65 -9.47
CA LYS A 86 -13.18 3.45 -8.23
C LYS A 86 -12.35 4.73 -8.36
N GLY A 87 -11.75 4.97 -9.54
CA GLY A 87 -10.97 6.17 -9.85
C GLY A 87 -9.45 6.01 -9.69
N GLN A 88 -8.96 4.85 -9.26
CA GLN A 88 -7.56 4.58 -8.88
C GLN A 88 -6.66 4.26 -10.08
N ASN A 89 -6.77 5.10 -11.12
CA ASN A 89 -6.13 4.87 -12.41
C ASN A 89 -4.60 4.93 -12.33
N ARG A 90 -4.04 5.89 -11.59
CA ARG A 90 -2.60 6.04 -11.43
C ARG A 90 -2.02 4.95 -10.56
N ILE A 91 -2.69 4.52 -9.48
CA ILE A 91 -2.18 3.39 -8.69
C ILE A 91 -2.08 2.14 -9.57
N VAL A 92 -3.12 1.81 -10.34
CA VAL A 92 -3.08 0.63 -11.21
C VAL A 92 -1.99 0.73 -12.29
N GLN A 93 -1.65 1.94 -12.76
CA GLN A 93 -0.63 2.15 -13.80
C GLN A 93 0.80 2.26 -13.26
N GLU A 94 1.00 2.98 -12.17
CA GLU A 94 2.31 3.31 -11.60
C GLU A 94 2.76 2.24 -10.58
N HIS A 95 1.80 1.55 -9.95
CA HIS A 95 2.00 0.57 -8.88
C HIS A 95 1.27 -0.76 -9.16
N PRO A 96 1.59 -1.47 -10.25
CA PRO A 96 0.95 -2.75 -10.60
C PRO A 96 1.18 -3.85 -9.54
N GLU A 97 2.16 -3.69 -8.65
CA GLU A 97 2.37 -4.55 -7.48
C GLU A 97 1.19 -4.55 -6.52
N VAL A 98 0.42 -3.45 -6.42
CA VAL A 98 -0.78 -3.38 -5.56
C VAL A 98 -1.82 -4.42 -6.00
N VAL A 99 -2.08 -4.51 -7.32
CA VAL A 99 -3.01 -5.50 -7.89
C VAL A 99 -2.53 -6.93 -7.60
N LYS A 100 -1.20 -7.16 -7.66
CA LYS A 100 -0.61 -8.47 -7.38
C LYS A 100 -0.72 -8.83 -5.91
N ALA A 101 -0.46 -7.88 -5.00
CA ALA A 101 -0.59 -8.08 -3.56
C ALA A 101 -2.03 -8.46 -3.20
N ILE A 102 -3.04 -7.73 -3.72
CA ILE A 102 -4.47 -8.06 -3.48
C ILE A 102 -4.79 -9.49 -3.94
N LYS A 103 -4.29 -9.89 -5.13
CA LYS A 103 -4.48 -11.25 -5.63
C LYS A 103 -3.79 -12.29 -4.74
N GLU A 104 -2.55 -12.05 -4.34
CA GLU A 104 -1.77 -12.97 -3.51
C GLU A 104 -2.48 -13.17 -2.16
N GLU A 105 -2.87 -12.09 -1.49
CA GLU A 105 -3.61 -12.15 -0.23
C GLU A 105 -4.94 -12.90 -0.38
N PHE A 106 -5.68 -12.64 -1.45
CA PHE A 106 -6.92 -13.37 -1.73
C PHE A 106 -6.73 -14.90 -1.84
N TYR A 107 -5.59 -15.35 -2.39
CA TYR A 107 -5.32 -16.78 -2.58
C TYR A 107 -4.62 -17.45 -1.40
N THR A 108 -3.69 -16.76 -0.74
CA THR A 108 -2.74 -17.34 0.21
C THR A 108 -2.78 -16.71 1.60
N GLY A 109 -3.62 -15.69 1.81
CA GLY A 109 -3.75 -15.00 3.09
C GLY A 109 -4.01 -15.95 4.25
N GLU A 110 -3.42 -15.65 5.41
CA GLU A 110 -3.49 -16.50 6.62
C GLU A 110 -4.94 -16.75 7.08
N PHE A 111 -5.88 -15.92 6.60
CA PHE A 111 -7.30 -15.95 6.97
C PHE A 111 -8.23 -16.23 5.80
N LYS A 112 -7.79 -16.88 4.71
CA LYS A 112 -8.62 -17.17 3.51
C LYS A 112 -10.06 -17.52 3.88
N ASN A 113 -10.95 -16.54 3.75
CA ASN A 113 -12.32 -16.61 4.22
C ASN A 113 -13.24 -16.84 3.01
N PRO A 114 -14.08 -17.89 3.01
CA PRO A 114 -15.09 -18.07 1.95
C PRO A 114 -16.01 -16.86 1.76
N ALA A 115 -16.18 -16.00 2.78
CA ALA A 115 -16.93 -14.75 2.67
C ALA A 115 -16.27 -13.68 1.77
N TRP A 116 -14.98 -13.84 1.44
CA TRP A 116 -14.24 -12.96 0.54
C TRP A 116 -14.43 -13.32 -0.94
N GLU A 117 -15.13 -14.42 -1.23
CA GLU A 117 -15.49 -14.79 -2.58
C GLU A 117 -16.87 -14.22 -2.95
N ASN A 118 -16.95 -13.60 -4.11
CA ASN A 118 -18.22 -13.26 -4.75
C ASN A 118 -18.84 -14.51 -5.41
N GLU A 119 -20.03 -14.35 -5.98
CA GLU A 119 -20.82 -15.45 -6.58
C GLU A 119 -20.11 -16.23 -7.70
N VAL A 120 -19.00 -15.71 -8.25
CA VAL A 120 -18.24 -16.34 -9.33
C VAL A 120 -16.81 -16.75 -8.92
N GLY A 121 -16.52 -16.76 -7.61
CA GLY A 121 -15.25 -17.21 -7.02
C GLY A 121 -14.11 -16.19 -7.15
N TYR A 122 -14.45 -14.90 -7.30
CA TYR A 122 -13.50 -13.78 -7.40
C TYR A 122 -13.57 -12.95 -6.11
N PRO A 123 -12.59 -12.09 -5.78
CA PRO A 123 -12.65 -11.31 -4.55
C PRO A 123 -13.92 -10.44 -4.50
N CYS A 124 -14.55 -10.34 -3.34
CA CYS A 124 -15.67 -9.44 -3.10
C CYS A 124 -15.17 -7.99 -2.92
N GLU A 125 -16.08 -7.03 -3.07
CA GLU A 125 -15.72 -5.60 -3.06
C GLU A 125 -15.25 -5.13 -1.69
N GLU A 126 -15.85 -5.64 -0.61
CA GLU A 126 -15.44 -5.34 0.77
C GLU A 126 -13.97 -5.76 1.01
N PHE A 127 -13.60 -6.99 0.65
CA PHE A 127 -12.21 -7.44 0.72
C PHE A 127 -11.27 -6.56 -0.09
N MET A 128 -11.65 -6.21 -1.33
CA MET A 128 -10.80 -5.36 -2.18
C MET A 128 -10.65 -3.96 -1.61
N ASP A 129 -11.73 -3.35 -1.09
CA ASP A 129 -11.71 -2.00 -0.54
C ASP A 129 -10.85 -1.93 0.74
N ASP A 130 -11.03 -2.88 1.67
CA ASP A 130 -10.29 -2.93 2.94
C ASP A 130 -8.79 -3.12 2.69
N TYR A 131 -8.42 -4.14 1.90
CA TYR A 131 -7.01 -4.44 1.67
C TYR A 131 -6.33 -3.40 0.77
N PHE A 132 -7.07 -2.82 -0.18
CA PHE A 132 -6.56 -1.71 -0.99
C PHE A 132 -6.28 -0.46 -0.15
N TYR A 133 -7.09 -0.17 0.87
CA TYR A 133 -6.89 0.98 1.73
C TYR A 133 -5.50 0.95 2.39
N GLU A 134 -5.13 -0.19 2.99
CA GLU A 134 -3.81 -0.39 3.61
C GLU A 134 -2.67 -0.21 2.61
N LEU A 135 -2.75 -0.90 1.46
CA LEU A 135 -1.73 -0.82 0.41
C LEU A 135 -1.58 0.61 -0.15
N GLN A 136 -2.69 1.33 -0.28
CA GLN A 136 -2.69 2.70 -0.77
C GLN A 136 -1.96 3.64 0.20
N GLN A 137 -2.10 3.45 1.52
CA GLN A 137 -1.41 4.31 2.50
C GLN A 137 0.12 4.17 2.39
N GLU A 138 0.62 2.95 2.24
CA GLU A 138 2.05 2.71 2.03
C GLU A 138 2.55 3.37 0.74
N VAL A 139 1.81 3.21 -0.37
CA VAL A 139 2.14 3.86 -1.65
C VAL A 139 2.16 5.39 -1.52
N ILE A 140 1.20 5.98 -0.82
CA ILE A 140 1.13 7.43 -0.58
C ILE A 140 2.33 7.91 0.25
N LYS A 141 2.65 7.19 1.32
CA LYS A 141 3.79 7.48 2.19
C LYS A 141 5.11 7.43 1.43
N GLU A 142 5.36 6.38 0.66
CA GLU A 142 6.58 6.26 -0.15
C GLU A 142 6.72 7.40 -1.17
N GLU A 143 5.64 7.75 -1.84
CA GLU A 143 5.64 8.86 -2.79
C GLU A 143 5.88 10.20 -2.10
N LEU A 144 5.25 10.47 -0.95
CA LEU A 144 5.49 11.69 -0.17
C LEU A 144 6.97 11.79 0.23
N GLN A 145 7.55 10.72 0.76
CA GLN A 145 8.98 10.69 1.12
C GLN A 145 9.86 11.03 -0.07
N LYS A 146 9.56 10.48 -1.25
CA LYS A 146 10.28 10.79 -2.49
C LYS A 146 10.12 12.26 -2.89
N MET A 147 8.89 12.79 -2.87
CA MET A 147 8.63 14.20 -3.18
C MET A 147 9.36 15.15 -2.22
N VAL A 148 9.36 14.86 -0.92
CA VAL A 148 10.06 15.64 0.11
C VAL A 148 11.57 15.59 -0.11
N ARG A 149 12.14 14.39 -0.32
CA ARG A 149 13.57 14.22 -0.65
C ARG A 149 13.97 15.07 -1.85
N ASP A 150 13.14 15.06 -2.90
CA ASP A 150 13.43 15.81 -4.11
C ASP A 150 13.26 17.33 -3.92
N GLN A 151 12.31 17.80 -3.10
CA GLN A 151 12.24 19.22 -2.74
C GLN A 151 13.46 19.67 -1.93
N ILE A 152 13.86 18.89 -0.91
CA ILE A 152 15.02 19.22 -0.07
C ILE A 152 16.31 19.31 -0.89
N LYS A 153 16.53 18.38 -1.84
CA LYS A 153 17.71 18.41 -2.73
C LYS A 153 17.79 19.69 -3.57
N ASN A 154 16.66 20.33 -3.84
CA ASN A 154 16.59 21.54 -4.65
C ASN A 154 16.66 22.83 -3.84
N LEU A 155 16.82 22.74 -2.51
CA LEU A 155 17.00 23.91 -1.65
C LEU A 155 18.39 24.53 -1.84
N PRO A 156 18.54 25.86 -1.73
CA PRO A 156 19.85 26.52 -1.77
C PRO A 156 20.79 26.04 -0.67
N ILE A 157 20.26 25.67 0.50
CA ILE A 157 21.01 25.20 1.66
C ILE A 157 21.32 23.69 1.60
N ALA A 158 20.92 22.99 0.55
CA ALA A 158 20.98 21.52 0.51
C ALA A 158 22.41 20.99 0.73
N ASP A 159 23.44 21.68 0.23
CA ASP A 159 24.83 21.25 0.39
C ASP A 159 25.38 21.47 1.82
N GLU A 160 24.74 22.34 2.60
CA GLU A 160 25.11 22.62 4.01
C GLU A 160 24.51 21.59 4.98
N LEU A 161 23.45 20.90 4.56
CA LEU A 161 22.75 19.92 5.38
C LEU A 161 23.45 18.56 5.37
N SER A 162 23.72 18.02 6.55
CA SER A 162 24.20 16.65 6.70
C SER A 162 23.17 15.64 6.17
N LYS A 163 23.64 14.45 5.76
CA LYS A 163 22.74 13.37 5.35
C LYS A 163 21.69 13.05 6.42
N GLN A 164 22.11 13.05 7.68
CA GLN A 164 21.25 12.80 8.83
C GLN A 164 20.14 13.86 8.95
N LYS A 165 20.46 15.15 8.86
CA LYS A 165 19.46 16.23 8.90
C LYS A 165 18.46 16.14 7.74
N LYS A 166 18.92 15.74 6.55
CA LYS A 166 18.03 15.50 5.40
C LYS A 166 17.08 14.33 5.63
N ASP A 167 17.60 13.22 6.14
CA ASP A 167 16.79 12.02 6.43
C ASP A 167 15.75 12.33 7.52
N GLU A 168 16.14 13.02 8.60
CA GLU A 168 15.22 13.47 9.66
C GLU A 168 14.12 14.40 9.15
N ALA A 169 14.49 15.40 8.33
CA ALA A 169 13.51 16.31 7.75
C ALA A 169 12.51 15.57 6.87
N VAL A 170 12.94 14.56 6.11
CA VAL A 170 12.04 13.72 5.31
C VAL A 170 11.04 13.00 6.20
N THR A 171 11.51 12.37 7.30
CA THR A 171 10.64 11.68 8.26
C THR A 171 9.59 12.64 8.82
N VAL A 172 10.04 13.74 9.44
CA VAL A 172 9.16 14.66 10.18
C VAL A 172 8.16 15.33 9.26
N ILE A 173 8.60 15.84 8.11
CA ILE A 173 7.71 16.48 7.13
C ILE A 173 6.70 15.47 6.59
N THR A 174 7.13 14.24 6.27
CA THR A 174 6.20 13.22 5.76
C THR A 174 5.15 12.86 6.81
N SER A 175 5.58 12.61 8.06
CA SER A 175 4.66 12.31 9.17
C SER A 175 3.67 13.46 9.41
N GLY A 176 4.13 14.70 9.46
CA GLY A 176 3.24 15.86 9.64
C GLY A 176 2.23 16.03 8.50
N ILE A 177 2.63 15.72 7.26
CA ILE A 177 1.70 15.72 6.11
C ILE A 177 0.67 14.60 6.25
N LEU A 178 1.09 13.39 6.63
CA LEU A 178 0.19 12.24 6.84
C LEU A 178 -0.80 12.52 7.98
N GLU A 179 -0.33 13.02 9.12
CA GLU A 179 -1.19 13.40 10.26
C GLU A 179 -2.22 14.46 9.87
N TYR A 180 -1.80 15.50 9.14
CA TYR A 180 -2.73 16.50 8.62
C TYR A 180 -3.77 15.87 7.69
N MET A 181 -3.34 14.94 6.85
CA MET A 181 -4.20 14.24 5.90
C MET A 181 -5.20 13.34 6.62
N ASP A 182 -4.79 12.56 7.62
CA ASP A 182 -5.69 11.73 8.43
C ASP A 182 -6.78 12.55 9.12
N VAL A 183 -6.43 13.74 9.65
CA VAL A 183 -7.39 14.65 10.28
C VAL A 183 -8.33 15.30 9.26
N ALA A 184 -7.84 15.61 8.06
CA ALA A 184 -8.62 16.23 6.99
C ALA A 184 -9.57 15.26 6.26
N GLY A 185 -9.36 13.95 6.40
CA GLY A 185 -10.16 12.87 5.80
C GLY A 185 -9.40 12.06 4.75
N GLU A 186 -10.07 11.09 4.10
CA GLU A 186 -9.44 10.14 3.17
C GLU A 186 -8.62 10.83 2.08
N PHE A 187 -7.30 10.65 2.16
CA PHE A 187 -6.38 11.12 1.15
C PHE A 187 -6.27 10.11 0.01
N ASN A 188 -6.38 10.61 -1.22
CA ASN A 188 -6.35 9.78 -2.42
C ASN A 188 -5.05 10.04 -3.21
N TYR A 189 -4.32 8.98 -3.55
CA TYR A 189 -3.09 9.03 -4.35
C TYR A 189 -3.25 9.77 -5.69
N GLU A 190 -4.47 9.76 -6.24
CA GLU A 190 -4.81 10.47 -7.46
C GLU A 190 -4.65 12.00 -7.34
N ASP A 191 -4.75 12.57 -6.13
CA ASP A 191 -4.58 14.00 -5.88
C ASP A 191 -3.10 14.42 -5.70
N LYS A 192 -2.30 14.11 -6.72
CA LYS A 192 -0.90 14.53 -6.82
C LYS A 192 -0.71 16.05 -6.74
N LYS A 193 -1.73 16.85 -7.03
CA LYS A 193 -1.63 18.31 -6.99
C LYS A 193 -1.58 18.78 -5.54
N THR A 194 -2.49 18.27 -4.71
CA THR A 194 -2.52 18.56 -3.28
C THR A 194 -1.27 18.01 -2.60
N MET A 195 -0.82 16.77 -2.91
CA MET A 195 0.46 16.23 -2.40
C MET A 195 1.62 17.19 -2.64
N LYS A 196 1.78 17.63 -3.89
CA LYS A 196 2.86 18.55 -4.27
C LYS A 196 2.75 19.91 -3.60
N HIS A 197 1.53 20.39 -3.34
CA HIS A 197 1.33 21.64 -2.64
C HIS A 197 1.73 21.53 -1.18
N LEU A 198 1.24 20.51 -0.46
CA LEU A 198 1.58 20.25 0.94
C LEU A 198 3.08 20.08 1.12
N VAL A 199 3.71 19.22 0.32
CA VAL A 199 5.16 19.00 0.37
C VAL A 199 5.94 20.31 0.17
N LYS A 200 5.54 21.16 -0.78
CA LYS A 200 6.22 22.45 -0.99
C LYS A 200 6.04 23.40 0.19
N THR A 201 4.84 23.46 0.75
CA THR A 201 4.52 24.32 1.88
C THR A 201 5.33 23.90 3.11
N GLU A 202 5.26 22.62 3.47
CA GLU A 202 5.94 22.09 4.66
C GLU A 202 7.46 22.19 4.54
N VAL A 203 8.05 21.83 3.39
CA VAL A 203 9.50 21.97 3.18
C VAL A 203 9.94 23.44 3.25
N ALA A 204 9.12 24.39 2.81
CA ALA A 204 9.45 25.81 2.86
C ALA A 204 9.35 26.41 4.28
N SER A 205 8.46 25.89 5.12
CA SER A 205 8.32 26.29 6.53
C SER A 205 9.23 25.53 7.49
N PHE A 206 9.84 24.43 7.05
CA PHE A 206 10.65 23.58 7.91
C PHE A 206 11.95 24.24 8.34
N ASP A 207 12.22 24.26 9.66
CA ASP A 207 13.49 24.72 10.21
C ASP A 207 14.50 23.56 10.28
N PHE A 208 15.39 23.50 9.29
CA PHE A 208 16.42 22.47 9.18
C PHE A 208 17.54 22.58 10.22
N PHE A 209 17.67 23.71 10.90
CA PHE A 209 18.77 23.97 11.84
C PHE A 209 18.38 23.73 13.30
N THR A 210 17.08 23.67 13.59
CA THR A 210 16.56 23.26 14.90
C THR A 210 16.51 21.74 15.01
N ASP A 211 16.84 21.20 16.19
CA ASP A 211 16.70 19.78 16.48
C ASP A 211 15.23 19.40 16.58
N GLN A 212 14.87 18.35 15.85
CA GLN A 212 13.48 17.93 15.69
C GLN A 212 13.04 17.06 16.87
N VAL A 213 11.85 17.34 17.39
CA VAL A 213 11.24 16.60 18.49
C VAL A 213 10.22 15.62 17.92
N PHE A 214 10.49 14.33 18.09
CA PHE A 214 9.62 13.21 17.72
C PHE A 214 8.60 12.93 18.83
N GLU A 215 7.51 12.24 18.51
CA GLU A 215 6.45 11.95 19.48
C GLU A 215 6.96 11.11 20.66
N GLU A 216 6.80 11.61 21.88
CA GLU A 216 7.32 10.96 23.09
C GLU A 216 6.37 9.95 23.72
N ARG A 217 5.18 9.74 23.14
CA ARG A 217 4.19 8.75 23.60
C ARG A 217 4.79 7.34 23.66
N TYR A 218 5.63 7.00 22.69
CA TYR A 218 6.32 5.72 22.60
C TYR A 218 7.83 5.86 22.82
N VAL A 219 8.46 4.81 23.36
CA VAL A 219 9.88 4.83 23.73
C VAL A 219 10.79 5.14 22.55
N ILE A 220 10.41 4.75 21.33
CA ILE A 220 11.22 4.96 20.14
C ILE A 220 11.39 6.44 19.81
N GLY A 221 10.31 7.23 19.83
CA GLY A 221 10.38 8.68 19.59
C GLY A 221 11.10 9.40 20.73
N LYS A 222 10.83 9.02 21.98
CA LYS A 222 11.54 9.55 23.15
C LYS A 222 13.05 9.27 23.11
N LEU A 223 13.46 8.07 22.69
CA LEU A 223 14.88 7.74 22.51
C LEU A 223 15.50 8.54 21.38
N ILE A 224 14.79 8.76 20.27
CA ILE A 224 15.30 9.61 19.18
C ILE A 224 15.57 11.04 19.69
N ASN A 225 14.69 11.59 20.54
CA ASN A 225 14.87 12.91 21.14
C ASN A 225 16.07 12.94 22.09
N ILE A 226 16.13 12.01 23.04
CA ILE A 226 17.24 11.91 24.02
C ILE A 226 18.58 11.81 23.32
N LEU A 227 18.66 10.99 22.26
CA LEU A 227 19.89 10.77 21.52
C LEU A 227 20.28 11.93 20.59
N SER A 228 19.48 12.99 20.53
CA SER A 228 19.83 14.22 19.81
C SER A 228 20.65 15.20 20.66
N ASP A 229 20.63 15.03 21.99
CA ASP A 229 21.27 15.92 22.95
C ASP A 229 22.31 15.16 23.81
N ASP A 230 23.49 15.77 24.01
CA ASP A 230 24.59 15.16 24.75
C ASP A 230 24.29 15.03 26.25
N GLU A 231 23.57 16.00 26.83
CA GLU A 231 23.22 16.02 28.25
C GLU A 231 22.12 15.00 28.55
N GLU A 232 21.06 14.97 27.74
CA GLU A 232 19.99 13.98 27.88
C GLU A 232 20.52 12.55 27.65
N THR A 233 21.37 12.35 26.64
CA THR A 233 22.03 11.05 26.41
C THR A 233 22.87 10.66 27.62
N SER A 234 23.63 11.59 28.19
CA SER A 234 24.42 11.35 29.40
C SER A 234 23.55 10.96 30.58
N GLU A 235 22.38 11.58 30.74
CA GLU A 235 21.43 11.27 31.81
C GLU A 235 20.84 9.86 31.64
N LEU A 236 20.43 9.48 30.42
CA LEU A 236 19.98 8.12 30.12
C LEU A 236 21.06 7.08 30.44
N ILE A 237 22.30 7.31 30.03
CA ILE A 237 23.42 6.41 30.33
C ILE A 237 23.65 6.31 31.84
N ASN A 238 23.52 7.42 32.56
CA ASN A 238 23.64 7.42 34.02
C ASN A 238 22.52 6.63 34.70
N GLN A 239 21.27 6.76 34.24
CA GLN A 239 20.15 5.96 34.73
C GLN A 239 20.41 4.46 34.49
N LEU A 240 20.77 4.08 33.27
CA LEU A 240 21.13 2.70 32.92
C LEU A 240 22.31 2.16 33.73
N SER A 241 23.35 2.98 33.94
CA SER A 241 24.52 2.61 34.74
C SER A 241 24.14 2.35 36.21
N GLN A 242 23.25 3.17 36.77
CA GLN A 242 22.77 2.98 38.14
C GLN A 242 21.91 1.73 38.27
N GLU A 243 20.99 1.49 37.34
CA GLU A 243 20.12 0.31 37.37
C GLU A 243 20.91 -1.00 37.15
N LEU A 244 21.82 -1.02 36.19
CA LEU A 244 22.52 -2.24 35.79
C LEU A 244 23.74 -2.55 36.65
N THR A 245 24.38 -1.53 37.24
CA THR A 245 25.67 -1.69 37.93
C THR A 245 25.75 -1.02 39.30
N ALA A 246 24.71 -0.30 39.73
CA ALA A 246 24.71 0.54 40.95
C ALA A 246 25.82 1.60 40.98
N LYS A 247 26.30 2.03 39.82
CA LYS A 247 27.35 3.06 39.68
C LYS A 247 26.84 4.27 38.91
N THR A 248 27.28 5.45 39.32
CA THR A 248 27.03 6.70 38.59
C THR A 248 27.93 6.79 37.37
N PHE A 249 27.36 7.19 36.24
CA PHE A 249 28.12 7.56 35.05
C PHE A 249 28.55 9.03 35.11
N THR A 250 29.74 9.35 34.59
CA THR A 250 30.23 10.74 34.50
C THR A 250 30.97 10.95 33.20
N THR A 251 30.81 12.13 32.59
CA THR A 251 31.39 12.52 31.29
C THR A 251 32.88 12.88 31.29
N ARG A 252 33.63 12.59 32.36
CA ARG A 252 35.06 12.93 32.41
C ARG A 252 35.84 12.20 31.32
N VAL A 253 36.31 12.96 30.33
CA VAL A 253 37.29 12.71 29.23
C VAL A 253 37.09 11.45 28.38
N GLU A 254 36.80 10.29 28.97
CA GLU A 254 36.53 9.03 28.25
C GLU A 254 35.03 8.71 28.14
N GLY A 255 34.19 9.32 29.00
CA GLY A 255 32.73 9.14 28.96
C GLY A 255 32.05 9.71 27.70
N GLU A 256 32.62 10.77 27.10
CA GLU A 256 32.12 11.33 25.83
C GLU A 256 32.14 10.32 24.68
N GLY A 257 33.08 9.38 24.70
CA GLY A 257 33.16 8.31 23.68
C GLY A 257 31.94 7.39 23.74
N LEU A 258 31.43 7.11 24.94
CA LEU A 258 30.23 6.28 25.12
C LEU A 258 28.95 7.01 24.69
N ILE A 259 28.84 8.31 24.99
CA ILE A 259 27.73 9.16 24.51
C ILE A 259 27.67 9.10 22.98
N LYS A 260 28.78 9.44 22.31
CA LYS A 260 28.86 9.44 20.85
C LYS A 260 28.57 8.06 20.26
N ALA A 261 29.08 7.00 20.88
CA ALA A 261 28.81 5.63 20.43
C ALA A 261 27.32 5.29 20.51
N ILE A 262 26.63 5.65 21.60
CA ILE A 262 25.20 5.38 21.78
C ILE A 262 24.37 6.23 20.82
N GLN A 263 24.70 7.50 20.62
CA GLN A 263 24.02 8.37 19.66
C GLN A 263 24.12 7.88 18.20
N THR A 264 25.10 7.03 17.86
CA THR A 264 25.14 6.39 16.52
C THR A 264 23.94 5.49 16.22
N VAL A 265 23.17 5.10 17.24
CA VAL A 265 21.95 4.32 17.11
C VAL A 265 20.78 5.19 16.60
N ARG A 266 20.82 6.51 16.82
CA ARG A 266 19.72 7.43 16.48
C ARG A 266 19.27 7.34 15.02
N PRO A 267 20.15 7.34 14.00
CA PRO A 267 19.74 7.19 12.60
C PRO A 267 19.04 5.85 12.30
N ALA A 268 19.36 4.79 13.05
CA ALA A 268 18.68 3.51 12.90
C ALA A 268 17.28 3.54 13.54
N LEU A 269 17.12 4.23 14.67
CA LEU A 269 15.82 4.44 15.31
C LEU A 269 14.90 5.28 14.45
N ILE A 270 15.39 6.36 13.82
CA ILE A 270 14.59 7.18 12.90
C ILE A 270 14.07 6.33 11.72
N LYS A 271 14.95 5.51 11.11
CA LYS A 271 14.54 4.59 10.05
C LYS A 271 13.54 3.52 10.50
N LEU A 272 13.61 3.11 11.76
CA LEU A 272 12.65 2.18 12.32
C LEU A 272 11.32 2.88 12.55
N TYR A 273 11.34 4.08 13.14
CA TYR A 273 10.18 4.95 13.33
C TYR A 273 9.44 5.22 12.01
N GLU A 274 10.18 5.43 10.91
CA GLU A 274 9.60 5.59 9.57
C GLU A 274 8.81 4.38 9.06
N LYS A 275 9.15 3.16 9.52
CA LYS A 275 8.60 1.92 8.95
C LYS A 275 7.43 1.36 9.73
N VAL A 276 7.34 1.69 11.01
CA VAL A 276 6.38 1.08 11.92
C VAL A 276 5.09 1.91 11.85
N SER A 277 3.95 1.26 11.69
CA SER A 277 2.64 1.93 11.72
C SER A 277 2.28 2.36 13.15
N SER A 278 1.26 3.22 13.30
CA SER A 278 0.72 3.57 14.63
C SER A 278 0.26 2.33 15.40
N ASP A 279 -0.34 1.38 14.68
CA ASP A 279 -0.95 0.18 15.24
C ASP A 279 0.15 -0.79 15.69
N ASP A 280 1.20 -0.96 14.88
CA ASP A 280 2.38 -1.73 15.28
C ASP A 280 3.07 -1.14 16.51
N LEU A 281 3.11 0.19 16.64
CA LEU A 281 3.64 0.85 17.84
C LEU A 281 2.76 0.59 19.06
N GLU A 282 1.44 0.58 18.91
CA GLU A 282 0.52 0.21 20.00
C GLU A 282 0.78 -1.24 20.45
N ASP A 283 0.91 -2.19 19.52
CA ASP A 283 1.21 -3.60 19.79
C ASP A 283 2.50 -3.81 20.59
N TRP A 284 3.52 -2.97 20.38
CA TRP A 284 4.80 -3.08 21.11
C TRP A 284 4.66 -2.74 22.60
N PHE A 285 3.68 -1.92 22.96
CA PHE A 285 3.52 -1.36 24.30
C PHE A 285 2.16 -1.67 24.94
N GLU A 286 1.33 -2.50 24.32
CA GLU A 286 0.13 -3.03 24.95
C GLU A 286 0.46 -3.73 26.27
N SER A 287 -0.23 -3.30 27.32
CA SER A 287 -0.19 -3.96 28.62
C SER A 287 -0.85 -5.33 28.53
N ARG A 288 -0.06 -6.40 28.59
CA ARG A 288 -0.55 -7.73 28.98
C ARG A 288 -1.09 -7.74 30.41
#